data_AF-A0A4Q0IYJ5-F1
#
_entry.id   AF-A0A4Q0IYJ5-F1
#
_cell.length_a   1.000
_cell.length_b   1.000
_cell.length_c   1.000
_cell.angle_alpha   90.00
_cell.angle_beta   90.00
_cell.angle_gamma   90.00
#
_symmetry.space_group_name_H-M   'P 1'
#
loop_
_entity.id
_entity.type
_entity.pdbx_description
1 polymer ?
#
loop_
_entity_poly.entity_id
_entity_poly.type
_entity_poly.pdbx_seq_one_letter_code
_entity_poly.pdbx_strand_id
1 'polypeptide(L)'
;MEPAFEGRAYVGRISNSKCLGDPALFDELEPVLKHNKFDIIHFNNGLHGAGYTEEEYDKAFPKLIWATTTPVGCGEGMTGFTEFSDRVKVRNEIAMKHIAKAGDITVDDLWSVVVDHPEYYAGGDGTHPVESGWEALAAQVTKVLEATLDEK
;
A
#
# COMPACT_ATOMS: atom_id res chain seq x y z
N MET A 1 15.51 -12.67 -5.62
CA MET A 1 15.46 -11.55 -6.57
C MET A 1 14.06 -11.54 -7.13
N GLU A 2 13.39 -10.39 -7.19
CA GLU A 2 12.06 -10.30 -7.80
C GLU A 2 12.19 -10.55 -9.30
N PRO A 3 11.60 -11.63 -9.87
CA PRO A 3 11.82 -12.01 -11.27
C PRO A 3 11.44 -10.91 -12.26
N ALA A 4 10.42 -10.11 -11.95
CA ALA A 4 9.96 -8.99 -12.77
C ALA A 4 11.05 -7.91 -13.00
N PHE A 5 12.05 -7.83 -12.12
CA PHE A 5 13.10 -6.81 -12.16
C PHE A 5 14.51 -7.39 -12.36
N GLU A 6 14.61 -8.66 -12.78
CA GLU A 6 15.89 -9.32 -13.01
C GLU A 6 16.77 -8.54 -14.01
N GLY A 7 18.03 -8.28 -13.63
CA GLY A 7 18.97 -7.50 -14.43
C GLY A 7 18.67 -5.99 -14.53
N ARG A 8 17.56 -5.50 -13.96
CA ARG A 8 17.11 -4.10 -14.06
C ARG A 8 17.17 -3.35 -12.73
N ALA A 9 16.78 -4.00 -11.63
CA ALA A 9 16.80 -3.37 -10.30
C ALA A 9 17.10 -4.38 -9.18
N TYR A 10 17.68 -3.87 -8.09
CA TYR A 10 17.75 -4.60 -6.82
C TYR A 10 16.54 -4.22 -5.97
N VAL A 11 15.75 -5.22 -5.58
CA VAL A 11 14.54 -5.00 -4.79
C VAL A 11 14.77 -5.46 -3.35
N GLY A 12 14.57 -4.53 -2.41
CA GLY A 12 14.50 -4.80 -0.96
C GLY A 12 13.06 -4.66 -0.47
N ARG A 13 12.64 -5.48 0.48
CA ARG A 13 11.28 -5.47 1.04
C ARG A 13 11.30 -5.43 2.56
N ILE A 14 10.40 -4.61 3.11
CA ILE A 14 10.04 -4.61 4.53
C ILE A 14 8.53 -4.76 4.60
N SER A 15 8.07 -5.70 5.43
CA SER A 15 6.65 -5.97 5.67
C SER A 15 6.48 -6.23 7.16
N ASN A 16 5.67 -5.42 7.84
CA ASN A 16 5.36 -5.56 9.26
C ASN A 16 3.90 -5.15 9.51
N SER A 17 3.44 -5.27 10.75
CA SER A 17 2.06 -4.93 11.13
C SER A 17 1.93 -3.57 11.84
N LYS A 18 2.93 -2.70 11.72
CA LYS A 18 2.92 -1.41 12.41
C LYS A 18 2.21 -0.37 11.56
N CYS A 19 1.25 0.34 12.14
CA CYS A 19 0.58 1.45 11.47
C CYS A 19 1.38 2.75 11.62
N LEU A 20 1.07 3.76 10.79
CA LEU A 20 1.70 5.09 10.90
C LEU A 20 1.62 5.72 12.30
N GLY A 21 0.55 5.47 13.06
CA GLY A 21 0.40 5.98 14.42
C GLY A 21 1.33 5.32 15.45
N ASP A 22 1.98 4.20 15.12
CA ASP A 22 2.89 3.48 16.01
C ASP A 22 4.33 4.00 15.82
N PRO A 23 4.95 4.66 16.81
CA PRO A 23 6.30 5.19 16.70
C PRO A 23 7.34 4.12 16.33
N ALA A 24 7.13 2.85 16.72
CA ALA A 24 8.04 1.77 16.41
C ALA A 24 8.17 1.49 14.90
N LEU A 25 7.23 1.96 14.07
CA LEU A 25 7.37 1.90 12.62
C LEU A 25 8.57 2.72 12.16
N PHE A 26 8.73 3.94 12.69
CA PHE A 26 9.81 4.83 12.31
C PHE A 26 11.16 4.35 12.86
N ASP A 27 11.17 3.77 14.06
CA ASP A 27 12.38 3.14 14.63
C ASP A 27 12.90 1.99 13.76
N GLU A 28 12.01 1.25 13.07
CA GLU A 28 12.40 0.19 12.14
C GLU A 28 12.82 0.71 10.76
N LEU A 29 12.16 1.77 10.27
CA LEU A 29 12.47 2.33 8.95
C LEU A 29 13.75 3.17 8.96
N GLU A 30 14.03 3.91 10.05
CA GLU A 30 15.17 4.81 10.14
C GLU A 30 16.52 4.13 9.80
N PRO A 31 16.92 3.01 10.44
CA PRO A 31 18.21 2.39 10.13
C PRO A 31 18.29 1.89 8.68
N VAL A 32 17.17 1.42 8.12
CA VAL A 32 17.13 0.92 6.74
C VAL A 32 17.37 2.06 5.77
N LEU A 33 16.65 3.18 5.93
CA LEU A 33 16.77 4.36 5.08
C LEU A 33 18.10 5.10 5.29
N LYS A 34 18.67 5.02 6.50
CA LYS A 34 19.96 5.66 6.83
C LYS A 34 21.16 4.92 6.24
N HIS A 35 21.09 3.60 6.18
CA HIS A 35 22.22 2.76 5.75
C HIS A 35 22.14 2.30 4.30
N ASN A 36 21.03 2.58 3.60
CA ASN A 36 20.85 2.22 2.21
C ASN A 36 20.34 3.42 1.42
N LYS A 37 20.89 3.64 0.22
CA LYS A 37 20.35 4.60 -0.73
C LYS A 37 19.31 3.89 -1.61
N PHE A 38 18.09 4.40 -1.62
CA PHE A 38 17.04 3.94 -2.52
C PHE A 38 16.80 4.98 -3.60
N ASP A 39 16.79 4.52 -4.85
CA ASP A 39 16.40 5.36 -5.99
C ASP A 39 14.88 5.50 -6.08
N ILE A 40 14.14 4.47 -5.69
CA ILE A 40 12.67 4.40 -5.69
C ILE A 40 12.24 3.75 -4.37
N ILE A 41 11.28 4.36 -3.67
CA ILE A 41 10.64 3.77 -2.49
C ILE A 41 9.13 3.76 -2.74
N HIS A 42 8.58 2.58 -2.97
CA HIS A 42 7.14 2.31 -3.02
C HIS A 42 6.69 1.82 -1.64
N PHE A 43 5.64 2.43 -1.08
CA PHE A 43 5.13 2.02 0.23
C PHE A 43 3.59 2.01 0.29
N ASN A 44 3.07 1.14 1.15
CA ASN A 44 1.69 1.12 1.60
C ASN A 44 1.63 1.02 3.13
N ASN A 45 0.67 1.73 3.75
CA ASN A 45 0.31 1.55 5.15
C ASN A 45 -1.17 1.93 5.33
N GLY A 46 -1.98 1.07 5.95
CA GLY A 46 -3.37 1.44 6.21
C GLY A 46 -4.31 0.34 6.71
N LEU A 47 -3.97 -0.95 6.54
CA LEU A 47 -4.80 -2.06 7.04
C LEU A 47 -4.57 -2.39 8.52
N HIS A 48 -3.44 -1.99 9.08
CA HIS A 48 -3.13 -2.20 10.50
C HIS A 48 -3.49 -0.97 11.36
N GLY A 49 -3.40 -1.14 12.69
CA GLY A 49 -3.64 -0.05 13.63
C GLY A 49 -5.10 0.39 13.71
N ALA A 50 -6.05 -0.55 13.75
CA ALA A 50 -7.47 -0.24 13.90
C ALA A 50 -7.77 0.54 15.20
N GLY A 51 -6.89 0.47 16.21
CA GLY A 51 -6.98 1.26 17.45
C GLY A 51 -6.54 2.72 17.34
N TYR A 52 -5.90 3.11 16.23
CA TYR A 52 -5.50 4.50 15.98
C TYR A 52 -6.54 5.23 15.15
N THR A 53 -6.80 6.48 15.51
CA THR A 53 -7.72 7.38 14.83
C THR A 53 -7.15 7.87 13.49
N GLU A 54 -8.03 8.34 12.63
CA GLU A 54 -7.65 8.95 11.36
C GLU A 54 -6.87 10.26 11.56
N GLU A 55 -7.09 10.99 12.66
CA GLU A 55 -6.30 12.17 13.04
C GLU A 55 -4.85 11.80 13.41
N GLU A 56 -4.67 10.70 14.16
CA GLU A 56 -3.33 10.17 14.47
C GLU A 56 -2.61 9.67 13.21
N TYR A 57 -3.36 9.03 12.30
CA TYR A 57 -2.85 8.60 10.99
C TYR A 57 -2.40 9.81 10.14
N ASP A 58 -3.24 10.86 10.07
CA ASP A 58 -2.97 12.11 9.33
C ASP A 58 -1.67 12.76 9.80
N LYS A 59 -1.51 12.90 11.12
CA LYS A 59 -0.34 13.53 11.74
C LYS A 59 0.98 12.80 11.43
N ALA A 60 0.93 11.49 11.17
CA ALA A 60 2.11 10.65 10.99
C ALA A 60 2.49 10.37 9.53
N PHE A 61 1.79 10.95 8.54
CA PHE A 61 1.96 10.57 7.14
C PHE A 61 3.28 11.05 6.49
N PRO A 62 4.09 10.18 5.85
CA PRO A 62 5.36 10.53 5.20
C PRO A 62 5.19 10.99 3.72
N LYS A 63 6.23 11.57 3.13
CA LYS A 63 6.26 12.01 1.71
C LYS A 63 7.12 11.06 0.85
N LEU A 64 6.54 10.08 0.17
CA LEU A 64 7.19 9.06 -0.70
C LEU A 64 6.19 8.53 -1.77
N ILE A 65 6.59 7.71 -2.75
CA ILE A 65 5.67 7.04 -3.72
C ILE A 65 4.69 6.17 -2.96
N TRP A 66 3.41 6.52 -3.03
CA TRP A 66 2.38 5.96 -2.17
C TRP A 66 1.41 5.09 -2.96
N ALA A 67 1.21 3.87 -2.46
CA ALA A 67 0.16 2.99 -2.92
C ALA A 67 -1.07 3.08 -2.02
N THR A 68 -2.25 3.26 -2.62
CA THR A 68 -3.51 3.27 -1.89
C THR A 68 -3.69 1.94 -1.14
N THR A 69 -4.23 1.99 0.07
CA THR A 69 -4.58 0.79 0.84
C THR A 69 -5.77 0.10 0.20
N THR A 70 -5.81 -1.23 0.16
CA THR A 70 -6.90 -2.04 -0.41
C THR A 70 -8.08 -2.20 0.57
N PRO A 71 -9.30 -2.48 0.11
CA PRO A 71 -10.45 -2.77 0.98
C PRO A 71 -10.32 -4.11 1.71
N VAL A 72 -11.18 -4.31 2.72
CA VAL A 72 -11.38 -5.60 3.42
C VAL A 72 -12.80 -6.12 3.14
N GLY A 73 -12.88 -7.18 2.35
CA GLY A 73 -14.10 -7.86 1.95
C GLY A 73 -14.78 -8.62 3.10
N CYS A 74 -16.09 -8.83 2.99
CA CYS A 74 -16.88 -9.64 3.90
C CYS A 74 -18.16 -10.19 3.22
N GLY A 75 -18.88 -11.05 3.95
CA GLY A 75 -20.13 -11.65 3.48
C GLY A 75 -19.94 -12.86 2.57
N GLU A 76 -21.05 -13.48 2.17
CA GLU A 76 -21.02 -14.62 1.25
C GLU A 76 -20.44 -14.18 -0.11
N GLY A 77 -19.46 -14.93 -0.61
CA GLY A 77 -18.79 -14.61 -1.87
C GLY A 77 -17.95 -13.33 -1.86
N MET A 78 -17.67 -12.73 -0.69
CA MET A 78 -16.91 -11.48 -0.54
C MET A 78 -17.49 -10.28 -1.31
N THR A 79 -18.81 -10.25 -1.49
CA THR A 79 -19.49 -9.16 -2.22
C THR A 79 -19.75 -7.92 -1.37
N GLY A 80 -19.44 -7.96 -0.06
CA GLY A 80 -19.56 -6.83 0.86
C GLY A 80 -18.21 -6.33 1.35
N PHE A 81 -18.22 -5.19 2.06
CA PHE A 81 -17.04 -4.64 2.74
C PHE A 81 -17.31 -4.45 4.23
N THR A 82 -16.26 -4.59 5.03
CA THR A 82 -16.32 -4.33 6.48
C THR A 82 -16.45 -2.84 6.79
N GLU A 83 -16.96 -2.48 7.98
CA GLU A 83 -16.95 -1.09 8.48
C GLU A 83 -15.52 -0.51 8.54
N PHE A 84 -14.51 -1.36 8.76
CA PHE A 84 -13.12 -0.94 8.70
C PHE A 84 -12.72 -0.45 7.30
N SER A 85 -13.31 -0.99 6.23
CA SER A 85 -13.06 -0.51 4.87
C SER A 85 -13.55 0.92 4.65
N ASP A 86 -14.61 1.35 5.33
CA ASP A 86 -15.04 2.75 5.27
C ASP A 86 -14.01 3.67 5.93
N ARG A 87 -13.35 3.22 7.00
CA ARG A 87 -12.20 3.92 7.58
C ARG A 87 -10.99 3.91 6.64
N VAL A 88 -10.73 2.81 5.94
CA VAL A 88 -9.66 2.72 4.94
C VAL A 88 -9.87 3.72 3.80
N LYS A 89 -11.11 3.94 3.34
CA LYS A 89 -11.42 5.01 2.36
C LYS A 89 -10.99 6.37 2.89
N VAL A 90 -11.35 6.70 4.14
CA VAL A 90 -10.93 7.97 4.78
C VAL A 90 -9.41 8.07 4.89
N ARG A 91 -8.71 6.98 5.23
CA ARG A 91 -7.24 6.95 5.26
C ARG A 91 -6.62 7.21 3.88
N ASN A 92 -7.19 6.63 2.82
CA ASN A 92 -6.76 6.90 1.44
C ASN A 92 -7.00 8.37 1.04
N GLU A 93 -8.13 8.96 1.42
CA GLU A 93 -8.41 10.39 1.18
C GLU A 93 -7.43 11.31 1.92
N ILE A 94 -7.09 11.00 3.18
CA ILE A 94 -6.08 11.74 3.96
C ILE A 94 -4.71 11.66 3.29
N ALA A 95 -4.29 10.45 2.94
CA ALA A 95 -3.02 10.23 2.26
C ALA A 95 -2.96 11.00 0.93
N MET A 96 -4.00 10.93 0.11
CA MET A 96 -4.11 11.68 -1.14
C MET A 96 -3.96 13.19 -0.97
N LYS A 97 -4.48 13.77 0.11
CA LYS A 97 -4.28 15.22 0.41
C LYS A 97 -2.81 15.56 0.63
N HIS A 98 -2.07 14.70 1.33
CA HIS A 98 -0.62 14.89 1.53
C HIS A 98 0.17 14.72 0.23
N ILE A 99 -0.17 13.71 -0.56
CA ILE A 99 0.47 13.45 -1.84
C ILE A 99 0.25 14.62 -2.81
N ALA A 100 -0.99 15.07 -2.97
CA ALA A 100 -1.33 16.20 -3.84
C ALA A 100 -0.59 17.50 -3.45
N LYS A 101 -0.32 17.69 -2.14
CA LYS A 101 0.45 18.84 -1.64
C LYS A 101 1.95 18.73 -1.90
N ALA A 102 2.51 17.52 -1.96
CA ALA A 102 3.92 17.30 -2.29
C ALA A 102 4.19 17.56 -3.78
N GLY A 103 3.29 17.11 -4.65
CA GLY A 103 3.27 17.44 -6.09
C GLY A 103 4.23 16.64 -6.98
N ASP A 104 5.16 15.88 -6.39
CA ASP A 104 6.19 15.09 -7.08
C ASP A 104 6.14 13.60 -6.74
N ILE A 105 5.01 13.15 -6.17
CA ILE A 105 4.82 11.79 -5.73
C ILE A 105 3.85 11.05 -6.66
N THR A 106 4.34 9.97 -7.27
CA THR A 106 3.52 9.01 -8.03
C THR A 106 2.55 8.27 -7.10
N VAL A 107 1.30 8.13 -7.52
CA VAL A 107 0.26 7.34 -6.82
C VAL A 107 0.09 6.00 -7.53
N ASP A 108 0.16 4.91 -6.77
CA ASP A 108 -0.20 3.59 -7.24
C ASP A 108 -1.58 3.18 -6.68
N ASP A 109 -2.63 3.27 -7.49
CA ASP A 109 -4.01 3.06 -7.08
C ASP A 109 -4.39 1.56 -7.04
N LEU A 110 -3.86 0.87 -6.05
CA LEU A 110 -4.18 -0.53 -5.75
C LEU A 110 -5.63 -0.74 -5.28
N TRP A 111 -6.30 0.28 -4.72
CA TRP A 111 -7.69 0.18 -4.30
C TRP A 111 -8.57 -0.09 -5.52
N SER A 112 -8.43 0.73 -6.58
CA SER A 112 -9.22 0.59 -7.80
C SER A 112 -8.96 -0.74 -8.54
N VAL A 113 -7.81 -1.37 -8.33
CA VAL A 113 -7.50 -2.69 -8.93
C VAL A 113 -8.41 -3.79 -8.39
N VAL A 114 -8.87 -3.68 -7.15
CA VAL A 114 -9.48 -4.81 -6.44
C VAL A 114 -10.90 -4.56 -5.94
N VAL A 115 -11.34 -3.29 -5.88
CA VAL A 115 -12.64 -2.93 -5.27
C VAL A 115 -13.85 -3.55 -5.96
N ASP A 116 -13.82 -3.68 -7.29
CA ASP A 116 -14.93 -4.25 -8.07
C ASP A 116 -14.72 -5.75 -8.41
N HIS A 117 -13.77 -6.40 -7.73
CA HIS A 117 -13.33 -7.77 -8.01
C HIS A 117 -13.47 -8.70 -6.79
N PRO A 118 -14.69 -9.04 -6.35
CA PRO A 118 -14.92 -9.93 -5.21
C PRO A 118 -14.28 -11.31 -5.39
N GLU A 119 -14.10 -11.77 -6.63
CA GLU A 119 -13.39 -13.01 -6.97
C GLU A 119 -11.93 -13.03 -6.51
N TYR A 120 -11.31 -11.87 -6.28
CA TYR A 120 -9.96 -11.78 -5.73
C TYR A 120 -9.89 -12.09 -4.24
N TYR A 121 -11.03 -12.17 -3.55
CA TYR A 121 -11.11 -12.44 -2.12
C TYR A 121 -11.94 -13.69 -1.80
N ALA A 122 -12.78 -14.15 -2.74
CA ALA A 122 -13.65 -15.30 -2.55
C ALA A 122 -12.85 -16.56 -2.14
N GLY A 123 -13.23 -17.17 -1.02
CA GLY A 123 -12.53 -18.32 -0.43
C GLY A 123 -11.35 -17.96 0.49
N GLY A 124 -11.02 -16.67 0.63
CA GLY A 124 -10.02 -16.15 1.55
C GLY A 124 -10.60 -15.60 2.86
N ASP A 125 -9.81 -14.76 3.54
CA ASP A 125 -10.18 -14.12 4.81
C ASP A 125 -10.78 -12.71 4.66
N GLY A 126 -10.91 -12.23 3.42
CA GLY A 126 -11.41 -10.90 3.07
C GLY A 126 -10.38 -9.77 3.20
N THR A 127 -9.26 -9.99 3.88
CA THR A 127 -8.17 -9.00 4.01
C THR A 127 -7.06 -9.26 3.01
N HIS A 128 -6.62 -10.52 2.92
CA HIS A 128 -5.59 -10.97 2.01
C HIS A 128 -6.26 -11.54 0.75
N PRO A 129 -5.92 -11.03 -0.45
CA PRO A 129 -6.40 -11.61 -1.69
C PRO A 129 -5.95 -13.08 -1.84
N VAL A 130 -6.70 -13.83 -2.64
CA VAL A 130 -6.25 -15.11 -3.21
C VAL A 130 -5.22 -14.87 -4.31
N GLU A 131 -4.66 -15.93 -4.88
CA GLU A 131 -3.57 -15.87 -5.86
C GLU A 131 -3.85 -14.90 -7.02
N SER A 132 -5.04 -14.99 -7.64
CA SER A 132 -5.43 -14.09 -8.75
C SER A 132 -5.48 -12.62 -8.35
N GLY A 133 -5.85 -12.32 -7.10
CA GLY A 133 -5.82 -10.95 -6.58
C GLY A 133 -4.39 -10.45 -6.35
N TRP A 134 -3.50 -11.32 -5.86
CA TRP A 134 -2.07 -10.99 -5.76
C TRP A 134 -1.44 -10.75 -7.13
N GLU A 135 -1.78 -11.55 -8.14
CA GLU A 135 -1.32 -11.36 -9.52
C GLU A 135 -1.78 -10.00 -10.08
N ALA A 136 -3.04 -9.63 -9.88
CA ALA A 136 -3.57 -8.33 -10.33
C ALA A 136 -2.85 -7.15 -9.66
N LEU A 137 -2.65 -7.22 -8.34
CA LEU A 137 -1.91 -6.20 -7.59
C LEU A 137 -0.43 -6.13 -8.04
N ALA A 138 0.24 -7.27 -8.20
CA ALA A 138 1.63 -7.33 -8.63
C ALA A 138 1.82 -6.75 -10.05
N ALA A 139 0.88 -7.02 -10.96
CA ALA A 139 0.91 -6.46 -12.31
C ALA A 139 0.80 -4.94 -12.30
N GLN A 140 -0.09 -4.37 -11.47
CA GLN A 140 -0.22 -2.93 -11.32
C GLN A 140 1.03 -2.29 -10.70
N VAL A 141 1.56 -2.85 -9.60
CA VAL A 141 2.80 -2.37 -8.97
C VAL A 141 3.95 -2.38 -9.98
N THR A 142 4.10 -3.47 -10.72
CA THR A 142 5.16 -3.61 -11.73
C THR A 142 5.04 -2.52 -12.79
N LYS A 143 3.84 -2.32 -13.35
CA LYS A 143 3.57 -1.28 -14.34
C LYS A 143 3.96 0.12 -13.86
N VAL A 144 3.61 0.49 -12.63
CA VAL A 144 3.94 1.81 -12.08
C VAL A 144 5.44 1.97 -11.85
N LEU A 145 6.09 0.93 -11.33
CA LEU A 145 7.53 0.93 -11.10
C LEU A 145 8.31 1.01 -12.42
N GLU A 146 7.90 0.29 -13.46
CA GLU A 146 8.51 0.36 -14.79
C GLU A 146 8.42 1.77 -15.38
N ALA A 147 7.24 2.38 -15.34
CA ALA A 147 7.07 3.76 -15.82
C ALA A 147 7.99 4.75 -15.08
N THR A 148 8.17 4.56 -13.77
CA THR A 148 9.04 5.42 -12.94
C THR A 148 10.54 5.16 -13.18
N LEU A 149 10.91 3.92 -13.52
CA LEU A 149 12.29 3.56 -13.87
C LEU A 149 12.70 4.16 -15.21
N ASP A 150 11.80 4.20 -16.18
CA ASP A 150 12.07 4.72 -17.53
C ASP A 150 12.16 6.25 -17.58
N GLU A 151 11.67 6.94 -16.54
CA GLU A 151 11.77 8.41 -16.40
C GLU A 151 13.16 8.89 -15.90
N LYS A 152 14.06 7.98 -15.52
CA LYS A 152 15.41 8.29 -15.02
C LYS A 152 16.50 8.09 -16.07
#